data_AF-A0A0F9R8K5-F1
#
_entry.id   AF-A0A0F9R8K5-F1
#
_cell.length_a   1.000
_cell.length_b   1.000
_cell.length_c   1.000
_cell.angle_alpha   90.00
_cell.angle_beta   90.00
_cell.angle_gamma   90.00
#
_symmetry.space_group_name_H-M   'P 1'
#
loop_
_entity.id
_entity.type
_entity.pdbx_description
1 polymer ?
#
loop_
_entity_poly.entity_id
_entity_poly.type
_entity_poly.pdbx_seq_one_letter_code
_entity_poly.pdbx_strand_id
1 'polypeptide(L)'
;MIFAISDPILQYFTFFSSIEMLLYAIIVGYFMLLFFFFLFIRYRTSKKLYWLFFSVFFLCFGIGRTFFILYYFYAPELYDPIAMNGTEVVSSLMLYFRFATFFTWMGVTCLVGLLGILLLPPEAKAEQGEEKVKSSENWFKDKNNIKIVIRIILIVIPFVIGILALILPDNVFMDPDFETDYNISVNLITVKIGSWEYPIGRFLYNFIMMPILVAIIPFIFLYLAWKTFGVLRKSYALNAFGFFLYWIGRILQGALDVASLPHLKAVLPPLIILIALLIIVIANNYEQLK
;
A
#
# COMPACT_ATOMS: atom_id res chain seq x y z
N MET A 1 -3.12 -21.46 33.74
CA MET A 1 -4.59 -21.42 33.77
C MET A 1 -4.97 -19.95 33.65
N ILE A 2 -5.02 -19.45 32.41
CA ILE A 2 -5.35 -18.06 32.09
C ILE A 2 -6.85 -18.06 31.79
N PHE A 3 -7.56 -17.13 32.42
CA PHE A 3 -9.01 -16.96 32.32
C PHE A 3 -9.44 -16.92 30.84
N ALA A 4 -10.05 -18.00 30.36
CA ALA A 4 -10.92 -17.96 29.21
C ALA A 4 -12.23 -17.34 29.70
N ILE A 5 -12.31 -16.02 29.62
CA ILE A 5 -13.60 -15.33 29.58
C ILE A 5 -14.14 -15.67 28.19
N SER A 6 -14.93 -16.74 28.09
CA SER A 6 -15.72 -17.03 26.90
C SER A 6 -16.86 -16.01 26.87
N ASP A 7 -16.54 -14.78 26.50
CA ASP A 7 -17.55 -13.85 26.02
C ASP A 7 -18.07 -14.41 24.69
N PRO A 8 -19.39 -14.63 24.53
CA PRO A 8 -19.97 -15.18 23.31
C PRO A 8 -19.89 -14.23 22.10
N ILE A 9 -19.19 -13.09 22.24
CA ILE A 9 -19.15 -11.98 21.28
C ILE A 9 -17.87 -12.02 20.41
N LEU A 10 -16.80 -12.69 20.84
CA LEU A 10 -15.53 -12.75 20.10
C LEU A 10 -14.97 -14.19 20.11
N GLN A 11 -15.31 -14.96 19.09
CA GLN A 11 -14.99 -16.38 19.00
C GLN A 11 -13.59 -16.63 18.38
N TYR A 12 -13.11 -15.72 17.53
CA TYR A 12 -11.83 -15.87 16.81
C TYR A 12 -10.72 -14.92 17.32
N PHE A 13 -11.03 -14.09 18.32
CA PHE A 13 -10.13 -13.05 18.82
C PHE A 13 -9.18 -13.57 19.92
N THR A 14 -8.00 -14.05 19.52
CA THR A 14 -6.96 -14.49 20.47
C THR A 14 -6.16 -13.31 21.03
N PHE A 15 -5.45 -13.51 22.15
CA PHE A 15 -4.54 -12.51 22.74
C PHE A 15 -3.51 -11.97 21.72
N PHE A 16 -2.93 -12.86 20.88
CA PHE A 16 -1.97 -12.45 19.86
C PHE A 16 -2.65 -11.69 18.72
N SER A 17 -3.89 -12.06 18.36
CA SER A 17 -4.72 -11.28 17.43
C SER A 17 -4.98 -9.87 17.97
N SER A 18 -5.21 -9.72 19.28
CA SER A 18 -5.39 -8.40 19.92
C SER A 18 -4.13 -7.53 19.82
N ILE A 19 -2.96 -8.12 20.05
CA ILE A 19 -1.67 -7.42 19.92
C ILE A 19 -1.44 -7.00 18.47
N GLU A 20 -1.66 -7.91 17.52
CA GLU A 20 -1.48 -7.63 16.09
C GLU A 20 -2.40 -6.48 15.66
N MET A 21 -3.68 -6.54 16.03
CA MET A 21 -4.66 -5.48 15.75
C MET A 21 -4.23 -4.14 16.37
N LEU A 22 -3.80 -4.14 17.63
CA LEU A 22 -3.35 -2.92 18.31
C LEU A 22 -2.16 -2.28 17.60
N LEU A 23 -1.16 -3.08 17.22
CA LEU A 23 0.01 -2.57 16.50
C LEU A 23 -0.36 -2.01 15.13
N TYR A 24 -1.26 -2.66 14.39
CA TYR A 24 -1.78 -2.12 13.14
C TYR A 24 -2.63 -0.87 13.34
N ALA A 25 -3.39 -0.76 14.42
CA ALA A 25 -4.13 0.45 14.76
C ALA A 25 -3.20 1.63 15.08
N ILE A 26 -2.07 1.37 15.77
CA ILE A 26 -1.01 2.37 15.99
C ILE A 26 -0.42 2.81 14.64
N ILE A 27 -0.16 1.88 13.72
CA ILE A 27 0.31 2.19 12.36
C ILE A 27 -0.69 3.10 11.62
N VAL A 28 -2.00 2.80 11.69
CA VAL A 28 -3.05 3.67 11.11
C VAL A 28 -3.02 5.06 11.74
N GLY A 29 -2.95 5.16 13.07
CA GLY A 29 -2.83 6.43 13.77
C GLY A 29 -1.60 7.23 13.31
N TYR A 30 -0.47 6.55 13.13
CA TYR A 30 0.75 7.16 12.60
C TYR A 30 0.57 7.67 11.17
N PHE A 31 -0.05 6.88 10.28
CA PHE A 31 -0.37 7.32 8.92
C PHE A 31 -1.24 8.58 8.91
N MET A 32 -2.26 8.65 9.76
CA MET A 32 -3.11 9.84 9.87
C MET A 32 -2.33 11.06 10.38
N LEU A 33 -1.44 10.86 11.35
CA LEU A 33 -0.57 11.93 11.84
C LEU A 33 0.34 12.46 10.72
N LEU A 34 0.93 11.56 9.92
CA LEU A 34 1.78 11.95 8.78
C LEU A 34 0.98 12.66 7.70
N PHE A 35 -0.21 12.17 7.37
CA PHE A 35 -1.11 12.86 6.45
C PHE A 35 -1.33 14.31 6.87
N PHE A 36 -1.73 14.56 8.12
CA PHE A 36 -1.97 15.91 8.61
C PHE A 36 -0.70 16.75 8.66
N PHE A 37 0.43 16.18 9.08
CA PHE A 37 1.72 16.86 9.09
C PHE A 37 2.12 17.33 7.69
N PHE A 38 2.11 16.43 6.69
CA PHE A 38 2.50 16.79 5.33
C PHE A 38 1.49 17.71 4.65
N LEU A 39 0.20 17.57 4.92
CA LEU A 39 -0.82 18.44 4.35
C LEU A 39 -0.77 19.85 4.94
N PHE A 40 -0.88 19.98 6.27
CA PHE A 40 -1.06 21.28 6.91
C PHE A 40 0.23 22.03 7.17
N ILE A 41 1.34 21.34 7.44
CA ILE A 41 2.62 22.00 7.71
C ILE A 41 3.44 22.12 6.41
N ARG A 42 3.63 21.03 5.66
CA ARG A 42 4.55 21.05 4.50
C ARG A 42 3.90 21.61 3.23
N TYR A 43 2.77 21.06 2.81
CA TYR A 43 2.13 21.45 1.57
C TYR A 43 1.57 22.87 1.66
N ARG A 44 0.91 23.22 2.77
CA ARG A 44 0.41 24.59 2.97
C ARG A 44 1.51 25.65 2.87
N THR A 45 2.68 25.38 3.44
CA THR A 45 3.81 26.34 3.48
C THR A 45 4.53 26.44 2.15
N SER A 46 4.85 25.31 1.52
CA SER A 46 5.70 25.30 0.32
C SER A 46 4.93 25.25 -1.01
N LYS A 47 3.65 24.87 -0.98
CA LYS A 47 2.76 24.66 -2.15
C LYS A 47 3.31 23.73 -3.22
N LYS A 48 4.37 22.96 -2.92
CA LYS A 48 4.97 22.02 -3.87
C LYS A 48 4.09 20.78 -3.97
N LEU A 49 3.77 20.38 -5.21
CA LEU A 49 2.87 19.26 -5.48
C LEU A 49 3.33 17.93 -4.86
N TYR A 50 4.64 17.66 -4.80
CA TYR A 50 5.09 16.38 -4.23
C TYR A 50 4.69 16.21 -2.76
N TRP A 51 4.59 17.29 -1.96
CA TRP A 51 4.09 17.17 -0.59
C TRP A 51 2.61 16.81 -0.52
N LEU A 52 1.82 17.29 -1.47
CA LEU A 52 0.42 16.89 -1.58
C LEU A 52 0.33 15.39 -1.90
N PHE A 53 1.07 14.93 -2.92
CA PHE A 53 1.14 13.50 -3.25
C PHE A 53 1.59 12.66 -2.04
N PHE A 54 2.56 13.13 -1.27
CA PHE A 54 3.04 12.43 -0.08
C PHE A 54 2.02 12.40 1.06
N SER A 55 1.24 13.48 1.25
CA SER A 55 0.13 13.48 2.21
C SER A 55 -0.96 12.50 1.81
N VAL A 56 -1.44 12.56 0.57
CA VAL A 56 -2.52 11.69 0.07
C VAL A 56 -2.08 10.22 0.07
N PHE A 57 -0.80 9.94 -0.21
CA PHE A 57 -0.22 8.61 -0.03
C PHE A 57 -0.49 8.04 1.37
N PHE A 58 -0.18 8.79 2.43
CA PHE A 58 -0.42 8.32 3.80
C PHE A 58 -1.90 8.20 4.15
N LEU A 59 -2.75 9.09 3.64
CA LEU A 59 -4.20 8.98 3.81
C LEU A 59 -4.73 7.67 3.20
N CYS A 60 -4.37 7.40 1.95
CA CYS A 60 -4.80 6.19 1.25
C CYS A 60 -4.28 4.91 1.96
N PHE A 61 -3.01 4.91 2.40
CA PHE A 61 -2.47 3.78 3.15
C PHE A 61 -3.14 3.59 4.53
N GLY A 62 -3.47 4.69 5.22
CA GLY A 62 -4.21 4.66 6.47
C GLY A 62 -5.60 4.03 6.29
N ILE A 63 -6.37 4.52 5.31
CA ILE A 63 -7.70 3.98 4.99
C ILE A 63 -7.61 2.51 4.56
N GLY A 64 -6.70 2.17 3.65
CA GLY A 64 -6.50 0.79 3.22
C GLY A 64 -6.16 -0.15 4.38
N ARG A 65 -5.39 0.33 5.36
CA ARG A 65 -5.08 -0.43 6.57
C ARG A 65 -6.26 -0.59 7.50
N THR A 66 -7.11 0.42 7.65
CA THR A 66 -8.37 0.28 8.40
C THR A 66 -9.22 -0.83 7.80
N PHE A 67 -9.36 -0.90 6.47
CA PHE A 67 -10.10 -1.99 5.83
C PHE A 67 -9.44 -3.35 6.00
N PHE A 68 -8.10 -3.45 5.98
CA PHE A 68 -7.44 -4.71 6.33
C PHE A 68 -7.67 -5.12 7.79
N ILE A 69 -7.74 -4.17 8.73
CA ILE A 69 -8.08 -4.47 10.12
C ILE A 69 -9.50 -5.03 10.21
N LEU A 70 -10.46 -4.40 9.51
CA LEU A 70 -11.84 -4.90 9.44
C LEU A 70 -11.87 -6.32 8.83
N TYR A 71 -11.15 -6.54 7.73
CA TYR A 71 -11.06 -7.83 7.06
C TYR A 71 -10.48 -8.94 7.93
N TYR A 72 -9.36 -8.70 8.62
CA TYR A 72 -8.66 -9.75 9.38
C TYR A 72 -9.22 -9.99 10.77
N PHE A 73 -9.79 -8.97 11.43
CA PHE A 73 -10.13 -9.05 12.86
C PHE A 73 -11.60 -8.94 13.18
N TYR A 74 -12.39 -8.21 12.38
CA TYR A 74 -13.80 -7.94 12.72
C TYR A 74 -14.77 -8.74 11.85
N ALA A 75 -14.52 -8.85 10.56
CA ALA A 75 -15.41 -9.54 9.63
C ALA A 75 -15.53 -11.05 9.91
N PRO A 76 -14.46 -11.78 10.30
CA PRO A 76 -14.59 -13.19 10.67
C PRO A 76 -15.49 -13.42 11.90
N GLU A 77 -15.55 -12.47 12.83
CA GLU A 77 -16.38 -12.55 14.04
C GLU A 77 -17.88 -12.44 13.75
N LEU A 78 -18.26 -12.04 12.53
CA LEU A 78 -19.66 -12.02 12.11
C LEU A 78 -20.20 -13.41 11.74
N TYR A 79 -19.32 -14.41 11.63
CA TYR A 79 -19.72 -15.77 11.30
C TYR A 79 -20.37 -16.46 12.49
N ASP A 80 -21.60 -16.90 12.28
CA ASP A 80 -22.35 -17.74 13.21
C ASP A 80 -22.67 -19.07 12.52
N PRO A 81 -22.01 -20.18 12.94
CA PRO A 81 -22.29 -21.51 12.42
C PRO A 81 -23.74 -21.96 12.60
N ILE A 82 -24.44 -21.45 13.61
CA ILE A 82 -25.84 -21.80 13.92
C ILE A 82 -26.78 -21.08 12.95
N ALA A 83 -26.50 -19.81 12.65
CA ALA A 83 -27.27 -19.02 11.69
C ALA A 83 -26.94 -19.34 10.21
N MET A 84 -25.86 -20.10 9.95
CA MET A 84 -25.39 -20.49 8.62
C MET A 84 -25.22 -19.29 7.66
N ASN A 85 -24.71 -18.18 8.17
CA ASN A 85 -24.59 -16.90 7.44
C ASN A 85 -23.29 -16.77 6.63
N GLY A 86 -22.61 -17.87 6.30
CA GLY A 86 -21.27 -17.86 5.69
C GLY A 86 -21.17 -17.07 4.38
N THR A 87 -22.22 -17.11 3.54
CA THR A 87 -22.26 -16.36 2.27
C THR A 87 -22.25 -14.84 2.47
N GLU A 88 -22.99 -14.34 3.46
CA GLU A 88 -23.07 -12.91 3.79
C GLU A 88 -21.76 -12.40 4.39
N VAL A 89 -21.13 -13.22 5.25
CA VAL A 89 -19.83 -12.94 5.86
C VAL A 89 -18.74 -12.89 4.80
N VAL A 90 -18.71 -13.86 3.89
CA VAL A 90 -17.76 -13.90 2.77
C VAL A 90 -17.94 -12.69 1.84
N SER A 91 -19.17 -12.30 1.53
CA SER A 91 -19.43 -11.08 0.76
C SER A 91 -18.86 -9.83 1.47
N SER A 92 -19.01 -9.75 2.80
CA SER A 92 -18.46 -8.65 3.60
C SER A 92 -16.93 -8.66 3.63
N LEU A 93 -16.32 -9.85 3.81
CA LEU A 93 -14.87 -10.06 3.74
C LEU A 93 -14.32 -9.60 2.38
N MET A 94 -14.93 -10.04 1.29
CA MET A 94 -14.50 -9.66 -0.05
C MET A 94 -14.64 -8.16 -0.30
N LEU A 95 -15.71 -7.53 0.19
CA LEU A 95 -15.89 -6.08 0.12
C LEU A 95 -14.76 -5.34 0.85
N TYR A 96 -14.45 -5.71 2.09
CA TYR A 96 -13.37 -5.07 2.85
C TYR A 96 -12.01 -5.29 2.20
N PHE A 97 -11.74 -6.50 1.69
CA PHE A 97 -10.50 -6.81 0.98
C PHE A 97 -10.33 -5.97 -0.30
N ARG A 98 -11.40 -5.81 -1.08
CA ARG A 98 -11.41 -5.00 -2.31
C ARG A 98 -11.11 -3.53 -2.00
N PHE A 99 -11.78 -2.94 -1.01
CA PHE A 99 -11.49 -1.57 -0.59
C PHE A 99 -10.08 -1.41 -0.05
N ALA A 100 -9.62 -2.35 0.80
CA ALA A 100 -8.25 -2.34 1.32
C ALA A 100 -7.21 -2.33 0.19
N THR A 101 -7.40 -3.19 -0.80
CA THR A 101 -6.53 -3.32 -1.97
C THR A 101 -6.60 -2.08 -2.85
N PHE A 102 -7.80 -1.58 -3.16
CA PHE A 102 -7.99 -0.34 -3.92
C PHE A 102 -7.26 0.85 -3.30
N PHE A 103 -7.49 1.12 -2.01
CA PHE A 103 -6.84 2.24 -1.34
C PHE A 103 -5.32 2.07 -1.24
N THR A 104 -4.83 0.84 -1.08
CA THR A 104 -3.39 0.55 -1.16
C THR A 104 -2.83 0.95 -2.54
N TRP A 105 -3.52 0.61 -3.63
CA TRP A 105 -3.12 0.99 -4.99
C TRP A 105 -3.27 2.47 -5.29
N MET A 106 -4.25 3.17 -4.71
CA MET A 106 -4.32 4.63 -4.76
C MET A 106 -3.13 5.27 -4.05
N GLY A 107 -2.70 4.69 -2.93
CA GLY A 107 -1.46 5.08 -2.28
C GLY A 107 -0.24 4.87 -3.17
N VAL A 108 -0.09 3.68 -3.78
CA VAL A 108 1.00 3.38 -4.73
C VAL A 108 0.99 4.38 -5.90
N THR A 109 -0.18 4.71 -6.43
CA THR A 109 -0.36 5.74 -7.46
C THR A 109 0.22 7.08 -7.02
N CYS A 110 -0.06 7.51 -5.79
CA CYS A 110 0.48 8.74 -5.25
C CYS A 110 2.01 8.70 -5.11
N LEU A 111 2.53 7.56 -4.66
CA LEU A 111 3.97 7.38 -4.45
C LEU A 111 4.73 7.35 -5.77
N VAL A 112 4.24 6.62 -6.77
CA VAL A 112 4.81 6.60 -8.12
C VAL A 112 4.69 7.97 -8.79
N GLY A 113 3.57 8.68 -8.59
CA GLY A 113 3.41 10.07 -9.03
C GLY A 113 4.44 11.02 -8.43
N LEU A 114 4.74 10.87 -7.13
CA LEU A 114 5.81 11.60 -6.48
C LEU A 114 7.19 11.30 -7.10
N LEU A 115 7.50 10.04 -7.37
CA LEU A 115 8.75 9.66 -8.04
C LEU A 115 8.83 10.22 -9.46
N GLY A 116 7.71 10.23 -10.18
CA GLY A 116 7.61 10.86 -11.49
C GLY A 116 7.88 12.37 -11.46
N ILE A 117 7.49 13.06 -10.38
CA ILE A 117 7.82 14.48 -10.18
C ILE A 117 9.30 14.66 -9.83
N LEU A 118 9.87 13.80 -8.98
CA LEU A 118 11.26 13.91 -8.54
C LEU A 118 12.28 13.53 -9.62
N LEU A 119 12.00 12.47 -10.40
CA LEU A 119 12.88 11.98 -11.46
C LEU A 119 12.79 12.83 -12.72
N LEU A 120 11.58 13.31 -13.03
CA LEU A 120 11.30 14.08 -14.24
C LEU A 120 10.69 15.41 -13.79
N PRO A 121 11.44 16.37 -13.25
CA PRO A 121 10.87 17.63 -12.77
C PRO A 121 10.16 18.39 -13.92
N PRO A 122 9.00 19.02 -13.67
CA PRO A 122 8.36 19.87 -14.67
C PRO A 122 9.29 21.07 -14.91
N GLU A 123 9.73 21.25 -16.15
CA GLU A 123 10.49 22.42 -16.54
C GLU A 123 9.58 23.65 -16.37
N ALA A 124 10.07 24.67 -15.67
CA ALA A 124 9.38 25.96 -15.63
C ALA A 124 9.20 26.40 -17.08
N LYS A 125 7.96 26.69 -17.50
CA LYS A 125 7.67 27.21 -18.82
C LYS A 125 8.62 28.39 -19.07
N ALA A 126 9.62 28.19 -19.91
CA ALA A 126 10.33 29.31 -20.48
C ALA A 126 9.26 30.11 -21.24
N GLU A 127 8.98 31.31 -20.75
CA GLU A 127 8.32 32.32 -21.56
C GLU A 127 9.11 32.42 -22.87
N GLN A 128 8.47 32.04 -23.99
CA GLN A 128 8.57 32.71 -25.29
C GLN A 128 8.02 31.82 -26.42
N GLY A 129 7.10 32.40 -27.19
CA GLY A 129 7.07 32.20 -28.65
C GLY A 129 6.02 31.24 -29.20
N GLU A 130 4.90 31.83 -29.63
CA GLU A 130 4.05 31.41 -30.76
C GLU A 130 3.55 29.96 -30.80
N GLU A 131 2.22 29.82 -30.61
CA GLU A 131 1.44 28.64 -30.98
C GLU A 131 1.53 28.37 -32.50
N LYS A 132 2.59 27.69 -32.93
CA LYS A 132 2.52 26.88 -34.16
C LYS A 132 1.87 25.56 -33.79
N VAL A 133 0.71 25.29 -34.38
CA VAL A 133 0.02 23.99 -34.34
C VAL A 133 1.00 22.92 -34.80
N LYS A 134 1.70 22.28 -33.85
CA LYS A 134 2.65 21.20 -34.13
C LYS A 134 1.82 19.97 -34.49
N SER A 135 1.96 19.51 -35.72
CA SER A 135 1.49 18.19 -36.18
C SER A 135 1.82 17.11 -35.13
N SER A 136 0.84 16.23 -34.84
CA SER A 136 0.90 15.15 -33.85
C SER A 136 2.24 14.39 -33.86
N GLU A 137 2.80 14.13 -35.04
CA GLU A 137 4.07 13.40 -35.21
C GLU A 137 5.32 14.15 -34.72
N ASN A 138 5.32 15.48 -34.80
CA ASN A 138 6.44 16.30 -34.32
C ASN A 138 6.35 16.59 -32.82
N TRP A 139 5.18 16.39 -32.22
CA TRP A 139 4.98 16.55 -30.78
C TRP A 139 5.66 15.43 -29.98
N PHE A 140 5.58 14.17 -30.45
CA PHE A 140 6.22 13.02 -29.79
C PHE A 140 7.75 13.00 -29.90
N LYS A 141 8.35 13.76 -30.82
CA LYS A 141 9.81 13.86 -30.94
C LYS A 141 10.43 14.80 -29.90
N ASP A 142 9.62 15.64 -29.24
CA ASP A 142 10.10 16.53 -28.20
C ASP A 142 10.37 15.74 -26.91
N LYS A 143 11.63 15.78 -26.46
CA LYS A 143 12.08 15.11 -25.24
C LYS A 143 11.27 15.52 -24.01
N ASN A 144 10.73 16.75 -23.98
CA ASN A 144 9.91 17.22 -22.87
C ASN A 144 8.49 16.63 -22.88
N ASN A 145 7.89 16.45 -24.05
CA ASN A 145 6.59 15.80 -24.17
C ASN A 145 6.68 14.32 -23.77
N ILE A 146 7.76 13.63 -24.15
CA ILE A 146 8.02 12.25 -23.73
C ILE A 146 8.09 12.14 -22.20
N LYS A 147 8.79 13.05 -21.51
CA LYS A 147 8.84 13.07 -20.03
C LYS A 147 7.45 13.19 -19.40
N ILE A 148 6.60 14.06 -19.96
CA ILE A 148 5.22 14.27 -19.48
C ILE A 148 4.40 13.00 -19.70
N VAL A 149 4.48 12.38 -20.88
CA VAL A 149 3.78 11.13 -21.20
C VAL A 149 4.21 10.01 -20.26
N ILE A 150 5.51 9.83 -20.02
CA ILE A 150 6.03 8.82 -19.07
C ILE A 150 5.46 9.07 -17.68
N ARG A 151 5.42 10.31 -17.21
CA ARG A 151 4.85 10.64 -15.88
C ARG A 151 3.37 10.30 -15.81
N ILE A 152 2.60 10.60 -16.85
CA ILE A 152 1.17 10.27 -16.90
C ILE A 152 0.99 8.75 -16.87
N ILE A 153 1.73 8.00 -17.70
CA ILE A 153 1.68 6.54 -17.74
C ILE A 153 1.99 5.93 -16.36
N LEU A 154 3.05 6.44 -15.70
CA LEU A 154 3.45 5.99 -14.37
C LEU A 154 2.36 6.18 -13.30
N ILE A 155 1.49 7.19 -13.44
CA ILE A 155 0.36 7.43 -12.54
C ILE A 155 -0.86 6.61 -12.96
N VAL A 156 -1.16 6.55 -14.26
CA VAL A 156 -2.37 5.89 -14.77
C VAL A 156 -2.31 4.37 -14.58
N ILE A 157 -1.15 3.72 -14.75
CA ILE A 157 -1.02 2.27 -14.56
C ILE A 157 -1.47 1.80 -13.16
N PRO A 158 -0.87 2.26 -12.05
CA PRO A 158 -1.29 1.83 -10.71
C PRO A 158 -2.71 2.25 -10.38
N PHE A 159 -3.20 3.36 -10.97
CA PHE A 159 -4.59 3.79 -10.81
C PHE A 159 -5.57 2.78 -11.42
N VAL A 160 -5.31 2.35 -12.66
CA VAL A 160 -6.11 1.33 -13.35
C VAL A 160 -6.06 -0.01 -12.61
N ILE A 161 -4.89 -0.41 -12.11
CA ILE A 161 -4.75 -1.63 -11.29
C ILE A 161 -5.61 -1.52 -10.01
N GLY A 162 -5.64 -0.35 -9.38
CA GLY A 162 -6.54 -0.10 -8.25
C GLY A 162 -8.01 -0.29 -8.62
N ILE A 163 -8.48 0.31 -9.72
CA ILE A 163 -9.87 0.14 -10.20
C ILE A 163 -10.19 -1.33 -10.49
N LEU A 164 -9.28 -2.04 -11.16
CA LEU A 164 -9.44 -3.46 -11.43
C LEU A 164 -9.63 -4.29 -10.15
N ALA A 165 -9.04 -3.88 -9.03
CA ALA A 165 -9.23 -4.56 -7.74
C ALA A 165 -10.68 -4.49 -7.24
N LEU A 166 -11.42 -3.46 -7.62
CA LEU A 166 -12.83 -3.30 -7.25
C LEU A 166 -13.77 -4.07 -8.18
N ILE A 167 -13.37 -4.30 -9.44
CA ILE A 167 -14.26 -4.82 -10.50
C ILE A 167 -14.10 -6.32 -10.72
N LEU A 168 -12.88 -6.86 -10.58
CA LEU A 168 -12.61 -8.27 -10.84
C LEU A 168 -13.51 -9.18 -9.99
N PRO A 169 -13.88 -10.38 -10.46
CA PRO A 169 -14.82 -11.25 -9.77
C PRO A 169 -14.21 -11.89 -8.50
N ASP A 170 -15.07 -12.28 -7.54
CA ASP A 170 -14.62 -12.82 -6.24
C ASP A 170 -13.86 -14.14 -6.39
N ASN A 171 -14.21 -14.99 -7.36
CA ASN A 171 -13.55 -16.27 -7.61
C ASN A 171 -12.05 -16.16 -7.97
N VAL A 172 -11.57 -14.97 -8.30
CA VAL A 172 -10.19 -14.67 -8.63
C VAL A 172 -9.42 -14.13 -7.41
N PHE A 173 -10.11 -13.62 -6.39
CA PHE A 173 -9.51 -13.00 -5.20
C PHE A 173 -9.83 -13.71 -3.88
N MET A 174 -10.82 -14.59 -3.83
CA MET A 174 -11.24 -15.26 -2.59
C MET A 174 -10.19 -16.28 -2.15
N ASP A 175 -9.88 -16.33 -0.85
CA ASP A 175 -8.94 -17.32 -0.30
C ASP A 175 -9.54 -18.73 -0.36
N PRO A 176 -8.75 -19.78 -0.68
CA PRO A 176 -9.26 -21.16 -0.74
C PRO A 176 -9.84 -21.65 0.57
N ASP A 177 -9.29 -21.18 1.69
CA ASP A 177 -9.71 -21.56 3.04
C ASP A 177 -11.16 -21.12 3.35
N PHE A 178 -11.74 -20.18 2.58
CA PHE A 178 -13.11 -19.73 2.81
C PHE A 178 -14.15 -20.82 2.56
N GLU A 179 -13.88 -21.76 1.65
CA GLU A 179 -14.78 -22.90 1.41
C GLU A 179 -14.92 -23.76 2.66
N THR A 180 -13.82 -23.99 3.38
CA THR A 180 -13.79 -24.77 4.61
C THR A 180 -14.24 -23.97 5.82
N ASP A 181 -13.80 -22.71 5.94
CA ASP A 181 -14.01 -21.89 7.14
C ASP A 181 -15.45 -21.37 7.24
N TYR A 182 -16.09 -21.10 6.10
CA TYR A 182 -17.44 -20.52 6.03
C TYR A 182 -18.46 -21.44 5.38
N ASN A 183 -18.09 -22.70 5.06
CA ASN A 183 -18.96 -23.72 4.46
C ASN A 183 -19.68 -23.23 3.19
N ILE A 184 -18.93 -22.61 2.28
CA ILE A 184 -19.42 -22.14 0.99
C ILE A 184 -18.85 -22.98 -0.15
N SER A 185 -19.59 -23.09 -1.26
CA SER A 185 -19.11 -23.76 -2.47
C SER A 185 -18.95 -22.74 -3.58
N VAL A 186 -17.70 -22.51 -4.01
CA VAL A 186 -17.36 -21.55 -5.07
C VAL A 186 -16.38 -22.23 -6.03
N ASN A 187 -16.41 -21.89 -7.32
CA ASN A 187 -15.42 -22.37 -8.26
C ASN A 187 -14.25 -21.37 -8.33
N LEU A 188 -13.23 -21.59 -7.52
CA LEU A 188 -12.07 -20.71 -7.40
C LEU A 188 -11.07 -20.90 -8.55
N ILE A 189 -10.52 -19.79 -9.04
CA ILE A 189 -9.42 -19.81 -10.02
C ILE A 189 -8.10 -19.60 -9.27
N THR A 190 -7.42 -20.71 -8.98
CA THR A 190 -6.16 -20.71 -8.23
C THR A 190 -4.96 -21.04 -9.11
N VAL A 191 -3.79 -20.59 -8.68
CA VAL A 191 -2.49 -21.03 -9.20
C VAL A 191 -1.89 -21.98 -8.17
N LYS A 192 -1.48 -23.17 -8.63
CA LYS A 192 -0.78 -24.15 -7.78
C LYS A 192 0.72 -23.91 -7.85
N ILE A 193 1.35 -23.67 -6.71
CA ILE A 193 2.80 -23.51 -6.59
C ILE A 193 3.28 -24.58 -5.60
N GLY A 194 3.76 -25.71 -6.13
CA GLY A 194 4.09 -26.87 -5.32
C GLY A 194 2.84 -27.42 -4.62
N SER A 195 2.83 -27.38 -3.28
CA SER A 195 1.70 -27.82 -2.45
C SER A 195 0.72 -26.69 -2.08
N TRP A 196 0.97 -25.45 -2.50
CA TRP A 196 0.12 -24.31 -2.14
C TRP A 196 -0.82 -23.94 -3.26
N GLU A 197 -2.06 -23.63 -2.90
CA GLU A 197 -3.04 -23.02 -3.79
C GLU A 197 -3.17 -21.55 -3.43
N TYR A 198 -3.04 -20.66 -4.42
CA TYR A 198 -3.16 -19.22 -4.21
C TYR A 198 -4.08 -18.59 -5.24
N PRO A 199 -4.99 -17.67 -4.87
CA PRO A 199 -5.93 -17.07 -5.81
C PRO A 199 -5.19 -16.29 -6.91
N ILE A 200 -5.53 -16.51 -8.18
CA ILE A 200 -4.76 -15.94 -9.30
C ILE A 200 -4.74 -14.41 -9.30
N GLY A 201 -5.83 -13.76 -8.88
CA GLY A 201 -5.90 -12.30 -8.77
C GLY A 201 -4.95 -11.79 -7.71
N ARG A 202 -4.98 -12.39 -6.51
CA ARG A 202 -4.04 -12.04 -5.44
C ARG A 202 -2.60 -12.31 -5.89
N PHE A 203 -2.37 -13.37 -6.65
CA PHE A 203 -1.04 -13.70 -7.19
C PHE A 203 -0.52 -12.56 -8.06
N LEU A 204 -1.29 -12.16 -9.07
CA LEU A 204 -0.92 -11.08 -9.98
C LEU A 204 -0.68 -9.77 -9.23
N TYR A 205 -1.54 -9.44 -8.27
CA TYR A 205 -1.45 -8.19 -7.50
C TYR A 205 -0.22 -8.17 -6.58
N ASN A 206 -0.05 -9.20 -5.77
CA ASN A 206 0.96 -9.22 -4.69
C ASN A 206 2.35 -9.64 -5.19
N PHE A 207 2.44 -10.56 -6.15
CA PHE A 207 3.73 -11.13 -6.58
C PHE A 207 4.24 -10.58 -7.91
N ILE A 208 3.39 -9.97 -8.74
CA ILE A 208 3.82 -9.39 -10.02
C ILE A 208 3.74 -7.87 -9.98
N MET A 209 2.54 -7.32 -9.83
CA MET A 209 2.30 -5.88 -9.97
C MET A 209 2.97 -5.09 -8.84
N MET A 210 2.82 -5.55 -7.59
CA MET A 210 3.37 -4.83 -6.44
C MET A 210 4.92 -4.78 -6.46
N PRO A 211 5.67 -5.86 -6.74
CA PRO A 211 7.12 -5.78 -6.89
C PRO A 211 7.55 -4.85 -8.02
N ILE A 212 6.91 -4.91 -9.20
CA ILE A 212 7.27 -4.07 -10.35
C ILE A 212 7.12 -2.58 -10.00
N LEU A 213 6.03 -2.20 -9.32
CA LEU A 213 5.70 -0.79 -9.10
C LEU A 213 6.23 -0.24 -7.77
N VAL A 214 6.43 -1.09 -6.76
CA VAL A 214 6.83 -0.67 -5.41
C VAL A 214 8.27 -1.04 -5.07
N ALA A 215 8.79 -2.18 -5.54
CA ALA A 215 10.16 -2.59 -5.20
C ALA A 215 11.22 -1.70 -5.87
N ILE A 216 10.87 -1.00 -6.95
CA ILE A 216 11.76 -0.03 -7.62
C ILE A 216 11.97 1.24 -6.77
N ILE A 217 11.08 1.53 -5.83
CA ILE A 217 11.02 2.81 -5.11
C ILE A 217 12.25 3.04 -4.23
N PRO A 218 12.68 2.09 -3.37
CA PRO A 218 13.93 2.23 -2.63
C PRO A 218 15.13 2.52 -3.53
N PHE A 219 15.23 1.84 -4.69
CA PHE A 219 16.34 2.03 -5.63
C PHE A 219 16.34 3.41 -6.29
N ILE A 220 15.15 3.95 -6.60
CA ILE A 220 15.04 5.32 -7.10
C ILE A 220 15.52 6.33 -6.06
N PHE A 221 15.14 6.16 -4.79
CA PHE A 221 15.63 7.03 -3.72
C PHE A 221 17.15 6.90 -3.50
N LEU A 222 17.72 5.69 -3.63
CA LEU A 222 19.18 5.51 -3.61
C LEU A 222 19.85 6.22 -4.79
N TYR A 223 19.27 6.15 -5.99
CA TYR A 223 19.76 6.87 -7.16
C TYR A 223 19.73 8.39 -6.94
N LEU A 224 18.64 8.94 -6.39
CA LEU A 224 18.54 10.35 -6.04
C LEU A 224 19.55 10.75 -4.96
N ALA A 225 19.77 9.90 -3.95
CA ALA A 225 20.78 10.13 -2.92
C ALA A 225 22.19 10.21 -3.50
N TRP A 226 22.51 9.31 -4.45
CA TRP A 226 23.80 9.33 -5.15
C TRP A 226 24.01 10.64 -5.91
N LYS A 227 22.98 11.12 -6.64
CA LYS A 227 23.06 12.32 -7.49
C LYS A 227 23.01 13.64 -6.73
N THR A 228 22.57 13.65 -5.47
CA THR A 228 22.43 14.86 -4.66
C THR A 228 23.53 14.98 -3.62
N PHE A 229 23.67 16.16 -3.00
CA PHE A 229 24.69 16.45 -2.00
C PHE A 229 24.08 17.04 -0.73
N GLY A 230 24.85 16.99 0.36
CA GLY A 230 24.49 17.60 1.64
C GLY A 230 23.27 16.94 2.29
N VAL A 231 22.35 17.78 2.78
CA VAL A 231 21.19 17.36 3.57
C VAL A 231 20.18 16.55 2.73
N LEU A 232 20.04 16.86 1.44
CA LEU A 232 19.17 16.14 0.50
C LEU A 232 19.62 14.68 0.30
N ARG A 233 20.94 14.43 0.21
CA ARG A 233 21.49 13.07 0.12
C ARG A 233 21.07 12.23 1.32
N LYS A 234 21.18 12.78 2.53
CA LYS A 234 20.81 12.08 3.77
C LYS A 234 19.31 11.80 3.82
N SER A 235 18.48 12.77 3.43
CA SER A 235 17.02 12.57 3.32
C SER A 235 16.67 11.46 2.34
N TYR A 236 17.21 11.46 1.13
CA TYR A 236 16.90 10.43 0.14
C TYR A 236 17.42 9.04 0.54
N ALA A 237 18.61 8.94 1.15
CA ALA A 237 19.13 7.67 1.65
C ALA A 237 18.26 7.09 2.77
N LEU A 238 17.80 7.93 3.71
CA LEU A 238 16.91 7.51 4.78
C LEU A 238 15.51 7.14 4.25
N ASN A 239 14.98 7.88 3.28
CA ASN A 239 13.73 7.49 2.61
C ASN A 239 13.88 6.13 1.92
N ALA A 240 14.97 5.87 1.20
CA ALA A 240 15.24 4.56 0.61
C ALA A 240 15.24 3.44 1.66
N PHE A 241 15.98 3.64 2.75
CA PHE A 241 16.06 2.66 3.84
C PHE A 241 14.71 2.43 4.52
N GLY A 242 13.96 3.50 4.77
CA GLY A 242 12.60 3.42 5.32
C GLY A 242 11.66 2.63 4.41
N PHE A 243 11.62 2.91 3.10
CA PHE A 243 10.80 2.13 2.17
C PHE A 243 11.25 0.68 2.03
N PHE A 244 12.55 0.41 2.14
CA PHE A 244 13.09 -0.96 2.11
C PHE A 244 12.61 -1.75 3.34
N LEU A 245 12.73 -1.17 4.55
CA LEU A 245 12.21 -1.79 5.77
C LEU A 245 10.70 -1.97 5.73
N TYR A 246 9.96 -0.99 5.20
CA TYR A 246 8.51 -1.12 5.03
C TYR A 246 8.16 -2.34 4.19
N TRP A 247 8.86 -2.52 3.06
CA TRP A 247 8.65 -3.64 2.15
C TRP A 247 9.04 -4.99 2.78
N ILE A 248 10.14 -5.03 3.53
CA ILE A 248 10.52 -6.22 4.32
C ILE A 248 9.40 -6.58 5.30
N GLY A 249 8.88 -5.61 6.05
CA GLY A 249 7.76 -5.85 6.97
C GLY A 249 6.54 -6.43 6.26
N ARG A 250 6.22 -5.97 5.04
CA ARG A 250 5.10 -6.52 4.25
C ARG A 250 5.32 -7.96 3.82
N ILE A 251 6.51 -8.29 3.31
CA ILE A 251 6.83 -9.66 2.88
C ILE A 251 6.83 -10.59 4.08
N LEU A 252 7.44 -10.14 5.18
CA LEU A 252 7.56 -10.93 6.39
C LEU A 252 6.18 -11.28 6.98
N GLN A 253 5.20 -10.38 6.85
CA GLN A 253 3.82 -10.69 7.23
C GLN A 253 3.28 -11.92 6.47
N GLY A 254 3.44 -11.97 5.15
CA GLY A 254 3.00 -13.11 4.35
C GLY A 254 3.85 -14.38 4.58
N ALA A 255 5.16 -14.23 4.74
CA ALA A 255 6.06 -15.35 4.99
C ALA A 255 5.81 -16.03 6.35
N LEU A 256 5.50 -15.25 7.40
CA LEU A 256 5.20 -15.79 8.72
C LEU A 256 3.81 -16.42 8.82
N ASP A 257 2.88 -15.97 7.97
CA ASP A 257 1.55 -16.56 7.83
C ASP A 257 1.67 -18.00 7.32
N VAL A 258 2.41 -18.15 6.23
CA VAL A 258 2.77 -19.44 5.65
C VAL A 258 3.52 -20.33 6.64
N ALA A 259 4.46 -19.76 7.40
CA ALA A 259 5.26 -20.53 8.36
C ALA A 259 4.46 -20.97 9.59
N SER A 260 3.19 -20.57 9.72
CA SER A 260 2.32 -20.88 10.87
C SER A 260 2.92 -20.43 12.21
N LEU A 261 3.59 -19.27 12.23
CA LEU A 261 4.22 -18.68 13.42
C LEU A 261 3.42 -17.46 13.91
N PRO A 262 2.24 -17.65 14.53
CA PRO A 262 1.30 -16.57 14.84
C PRO A 262 1.88 -15.51 15.79
N HIS A 263 2.71 -15.93 16.76
CA HIS A 263 3.32 -15.01 17.72
C HIS A 263 4.28 -14.02 17.07
N LEU A 264 5.09 -14.50 16.11
CA LEU A 264 6.04 -13.66 15.39
C LEU A 264 5.31 -12.79 14.36
N LYS A 265 4.30 -13.35 13.68
CA LYS A 265 3.44 -12.61 12.73
C LYS A 265 2.76 -11.42 13.42
N ALA A 266 2.28 -11.60 14.64
CA ALA A 266 1.57 -10.57 15.38
C ALA A 266 2.45 -9.36 15.73
N VAL A 267 3.75 -9.56 15.94
CA VAL A 267 4.63 -8.53 16.54
C VAL A 267 5.67 -8.00 15.55
N LEU A 268 6.36 -8.89 14.85
CA LEU A 268 7.58 -8.52 14.11
C LEU A 268 7.28 -7.67 12.85
N PRO A 269 6.35 -8.06 11.94
CA PRO A 269 5.99 -7.24 10.79
C PRO A 269 5.48 -5.83 11.15
N PRO A 270 4.52 -5.66 12.09
CA PRO A 270 4.06 -4.32 12.47
C PRO A 270 5.17 -3.44 13.06
N LEU A 271 6.04 -3.99 13.91
CA LEU A 271 7.15 -3.22 14.49
C LEU A 271 8.15 -2.76 13.43
N ILE A 272 8.51 -3.62 12.47
CA ILE A 272 9.37 -3.24 11.35
C ILE A 272 8.72 -2.12 10.54
N ILE A 273 7.42 -2.20 10.29
CA ILE A 273 6.66 -1.15 9.60
C ILE A 273 6.69 0.16 10.41
N LEU A 274 6.50 0.12 11.73
CA LEU A 274 6.55 1.32 12.57
C LEU A 274 7.94 1.98 12.53
N ILE A 275 9.01 1.18 12.65
CA ILE A 275 10.39 1.67 12.53
C ILE A 275 10.63 2.29 11.15
N ALA A 276 10.15 1.66 10.09
CA ALA A 276 10.23 2.18 8.73
C ALA A 276 9.55 3.55 8.60
N LEU A 277 8.34 3.71 9.15
CA LEU A 277 7.61 4.97 9.11
C LEU A 277 8.34 6.06 9.89
N LEU A 278 8.90 5.73 11.07
CA LEU A 278 9.68 6.68 11.86
C LEU A 278 10.93 7.16 11.11
N ILE A 279 11.63 6.26 10.43
CA ILE A 279 12.77 6.61 9.57
C ILE A 279 12.35 7.53 8.43
N ILE A 280 11.21 7.27 7.78
CA ILE A 280 10.67 8.14 6.72
C ILE A 280 10.39 9.55 7.26
N VAL A 281 9.88 9.68 8.49
CA VAL A 281 9.69 11.00 9.11
C VAL A 281 11.01 11.72 9.32
N ILE A 282 11.99 11.03 9.91
CA ILE A 282 13.32 11.59 10.15
C ILE A 282 13.94 12.05 8.82
N ALA A 283 13.84 11.21 7.79
CA ALA A 283 14.32 11.51 6.44
C ALA A 283 13.78 12.86 5.94
N ASN A 284 12.46 13.04 6.06
CA ASN A 284 11.79 14.25 5.57
C ASN A 284 12.01 15.47 6.47
N ASN A 285 12.33 15.28 7.75
CA ASN A 285 12.71 16.38 8.66
C ASN A 285 14.05 17.01 8.27
N TYR A 286 15.03 16.21 7.82
CA TYR A 286 16.31 16.75 7.33
C TYR A 286 16.11 17.82 6.24
N GLU A 287 15.14 17.66 5.34
CA GLU A 287 14.85 18.65 4.30
C GLU A 287 14.39 20.03 4.84
N GLN A 288 13.98 20.14 6.12
CA GLN A 288 13.59 21.41 6.76
C GLN A 288 14.76 22.23 7.27
N LEU A 289 15.93 21.64 7.47
CA LEU A 289 17.10 22.37 8.01
C LEU A 289 17.79 23.23 6.93
N LYS A 290 17.06 23.58 5.88
CA LYS A 290 17.45 24.52 4.82
C LYS A 290 16.64 25.80 4.99
#